data_AF-A0A651E2F0-F1
#
_entry.id   AF-A0A651E2F0-F1
#
_cell.length_a   1.000
_cell.length_b   1.000
_cell.length_c   1.000
_cell.angle_alpha   90.00
_cell.angle_beta   90.00
_cell.angle_gamma   90.00
#
_symmetry.space_group_name_H-M   'P 1'
#
loop_
_entity.id
_entity.type
_entity.pdbx_description
1 polymer ?
#
loop_
_entity_poly.entity_id
_entity_poly.type
_entity_poly.pdbx_seq_one_letter_code
_entity_poly.pdbx_strand_id
1 'polypeptide(L)'
;MIFQNYDTGNFFDELFAPDGSPRSHAQLLVDAIGRLPADAVRSRQQAAEQLLLQIGITFNVYGNDVGTEKIFPFDIIPRTIAESEWKSVEHGLMQRIQALNLFLDDIYHDQKIIRDGIIPGDLIESASGFRKECRELNPPHALWAHICGSDLVRDETGTFYVLEDNLRCPSGVSYMLANRMVMKRSLPRLFNSAHVRPVSDYAADLRSLLEYLAPEGLPDPKVVVLTPGMYNSAYFEHSFLAQQMGVDLVEGRDLVVEDGFVWMRSTQGFERVDVIYRRIDDDFIDPEVFRADSMLGVPGLMTVYREGRVALANAPGTGVADDKAVYAYVPEMIRYYLDQETVVPNVPTYVCRR
;
A
#
# COMPACT_ATOMS: atom_id res chain seq x y z
N MET A 1 16.04 -9.25 -34.58
CA MET A 1 15.39 -8.17 -33.78
C MET A 1 14.96 -8.75 -32.44
N ILE A 2 14.85 -7.96 -31.38
CA ILE A 2 14.57 -8.47 -30.01
C ILE A 2 13.28 -9.31 -29.92
N PHE A 3 12.25 -8.94 -30.67
CA PHE A 3 10.98 -9.66 -30.71
C PHE A 3 10.87 -10.70 -31.84
N GLN A 4 11.99 -11.03 -32.49
CA GLN A 4 11.99 -12.01 -33.57
C GLN A 4 11.74 -13.40 -32.98
N ASN A 5 10.63 -14.04 -33.36
CA ASN A 5 10.10 -15.29 -32.79
C ASN A 5 9.52 -15.15 -31.38
N TYR A 6 9.04 -13.96 -31.00
CA TYR A 6 8.27 -13.81 -29.77
C TYR A 6 6.97 -14.60 -29.86
N ASP A 7 6.75 -15.52 -28.93
CA ASP A 7 5.55 -16.35 -28.83
C ASP A 7 4.73 -15.89 -27.63
N THR A 8 3.51 -15.41 -27.91
CA THR A 8 2.53 -14.97 -26.91
C THR A 8 1.90 -16.14 -26.16
N GLY A 9 2.12 -17.38 -26.61
CA GLY A 9 1.49 -18.56 -26.04
C GLY A 9 -0.04 -18.49 -26.06
N ASN A 10 -0.66 -19.15 -25.08
CA ASN A 10 -2.12 -19.19 -24.90
C ASN A 10 -2.61 -18.27 -23.77
N PHE A 11 -1.86 -17.23 -23.41
CA PHE A 11 -2.20 -16.29 -22.35
C PHE A 11 -2.40 -14.88 -22.90
N PHE A 12 -3.02 -14.01 -22.09
CA PHE A 12 -3.13 -12.60 -22.44
C PHE A 12 -1.76 -11.94 -22.39
N ASP A 13 -1.19 -11.62 -23.55
CA ASP A 13 0.05 -10.85 -23.62
C ASP A 13 -0.22 -9.34 -23.57
N GLU A 14 0.60 -8.63 -22.80
CA GLU A 14 0.45 -7.18 -22.56
C GLU A 14 0.96 -6.31 -23.72
N LEU A 15 1.89 -6.82 -24.51
CA LEU A 15 2.54 -6.06 -25.58
C LEU A 15 1.95 -6.39 -26.95
N PHE A 16 1.56 -7.64 -27.17
CA PHE A 16 1.10 -8.15 -28.47
C PHE A 16 -0.34 -8.67 -28.41
N ALA A 17 -1.07 -8.49 -29.50
CA ALA A 17 -2.35 -9.11 -29.76
C ALA A 17 -2.15 -10.55 -30.29
N PRO A 18 -3.21 -11.39 -30.31
CA PRO A 18 -3.11 -12.79 -30.77
C PRO A 18 -2.63 -12.97 -32.22
N ASP A 19 -2.74 -11.92 -33.05
CA ASP A 19 -2.24 -11.91 -34.43
C ASP A 19 -0.75 -11.54 -34.55
N GLY A 20 -0.08 -11.32 -33.42
CA GLY A 20 1.33 -10.93 -33.32
C GLY A 20 1.58 -9.44 -33.56
N SER A 21 0.54 -8.63 -33.78
CA SER A 21 0.67 -7.18 -33.88
C SER A 21 0.84 -6.55 -32.48
N PRO A 22 1.62 -5.47 -32.32
CA PRO A 22 1.70 -4.76 -31.05
C PRO A 22 0.34 -4.14 -30.71
N ARG A 23 -0.06 -4.20 -29.44
CA ARG A 23 -1.24 -3.47 -28.95
C ARG A 23 -1.03 -1.97 -29.10
N SER A 24 -2.10 -1.23 -29.34
CA SER A 24 -2.05 0.22 -29.61
C SER A 24 -1.31 1.02 -28.53
N HIS A 25 -1.54 0.71 -27.25
CA HIS A 25 -0.89 1.37 -26.13
C HIS A 25 0.58 0.96 -25.94
N ALA A 26 0.98 -0.21 -26.46
CA ALA A 26 2.33 -0.76 -26.36
C ALA A 26 3.20 -0.48 -27.60
N GLN A 27 2.60 -0.02 -28.72
CA GLN A 27 3.28 0.19 -30.00
C GLN A 27 4.58 1.01 -29.87
N LEU A 28 4.53 2.15 -29.17
CA LEU A 28 5.72 3.01 -28.96
C LEU A 28 6.83 2.28 -28.21
N LEU A 29 6.49 1.45 -27.23
CA LEU A 29 7.45 0.65 -26.48
C LEU A 29 8.05 -0.45 -27.36
N VAL A 30 7.21 -1.20 -28.09
CA VAL A 30 7.66 -2.26 -28.99
C VAL A 30 8.58 -1.70 -30.08
N ASP A 31 8.25 -0.56 -30.67
CA ASP A 31 9.11 0.10 -31.66
C ASP A 31 10.43 0.59 -31.06
N ALA A 32 10.37 1.19 -29.86
CA ALA A 32 11.55 1.71 -29.18
C ALA A 32 12.52 0.57 -28.82
N ILE A 33 12.01 -0.53 -28.30
CA ILE A 33 12.82 -1.70 -27.92
C ILE A 33 13.27 -2.48 -29.15
N GLY A 34 12.41 -2.66 -30.16
CA GLY A 34 12.72 -3.39 -31.39
C GLY A 34 13.86 -2.77 -32.20
N ARG A 35 14.07 -1.44 -32.08
CA ARG A 35 15.19 -0.72 -32.70
C ARG A 35 16.53 -0.88 -31.97
N LEU A 36 16.55 -1.47 -30.78
CA LEU A 36 17.76 -1.64 -30.00
C LEU A 36 18.47 -2.95 -30.36
N PRO A 37 19.80 -2.93 -30.50
CA PRO A 37 20.60 -4.16 -30.45
C PRO A 37 20.40 -4.88 -29.10
N ALA A 38 20.43 -6.22 -29.11
CA ALA A 38 20.26 -7.02 -27.89
C ALA A 38 21.27 -6.65 -26.79
N ASP A 39 22.53 -6.37 -27.16
CA ASP A 39 23.56 -5.94 -26.22
C ASP A 39 23.24 -4.58 -25.58
N ALA A 40 22.60 -3.66 -26.32
CA ALA A 40 22.21 -2.36 -25.78
C ALA A 40 21.10 -2.50 -24.72
N VAL A 41 20.20 -3.46 -24.87
CA VAL A 41 19.18 -3.79 -23.86
C VAL A 41 19.84 -4.37 -22.62
N ARG A 42 20.76 -5.34 -22.77
CA ARG A 42 21.52 -5.90 -21.66
C ARG A 42 22.34 -4.86 -20.91
N SER A 43 23.03 -3.95 -21.62
CA SER A 43 23.79 -2.87 -20.99
C SER A 43 22.89 -1.89 -20.22
N ARG A 44 21.68 -1.60 -20.73
CA ARG A 44 20.70 -0.77 -20.00
C ARG A 44 20.16 -1.47 -18.76
N GLN A 45 19.89 -2.76 -18.83
CA GLN A 45 19.48 -3.58 -17.69
C GLN A 45 20.53 -3.52 -16.58
N GLN A 46 21.80 -3.77 -16.90
CA GLN A 46 22.90 -3.68 -15.95
C GLN A 46 23.06 -2.28 -15.35
N ALA A 47 22.94 -1.22 -16.17
CA ALA A 47 23.02 0.15 -15.69
C ALA A 47 21.85 0.51 -14.74
N ALA A 48 20.65 -0.01 -15.01
CA ALA A 48 19.48 0.16 -14.16
C ALA A 48 19.65 -0.54 -12.80
N GLU A 49 20.12 -1.79 -12.78
CA GLU A 49 20.42 -2.53 -11.56
C GLU A 49 21.50 -1.84 -10.70
N GLN A 50 22.56 -1.34 -11.34
CA GLN A 50 23.61 -0.56 -10.65
C GLN A 50 23.06 0.75 -10.05
N LEU A 51 22.11 1.39 -10.74
CA LEU A 51 21.49 2.60 -10.22
C LEU A 51 20.57 2.29 -9.02
N LEU A 52 19.82 1.19 -9.06
CA LEU A 52 19.00 0.75 -7.92
C LEU A 52 19.86 0.46 -6.69
N LEU A 53 21.01 -0.20 -6.88
CA LEU A 53 22.02 -0.38 -5.82
C LEU A 53 22.48 0.94 -5.23
N GLN A 54 22.85 1.90 -6.08
CA GLN A 54 23.37 3.20 -5.64
C GLN A 54 22.35 4.02 -4.85
N ILE A 55 21.05 3.88 -5.17
CA ILE A 55 19.95 4.56 -4.47
C ILE A 55 19.57 3.80 -3.18
N GLY A 56 20.11 2.60 -2.96
CA GLY A 56 19.86 1.81 -1.75
C GLY A 56 18.53 1.06 -1.77
N ILE A 57 17.97 0.79 -2.95
CA ILE A 57 16.72 0.02 -3.10
C ILE A 57 17.09 -1.46 -3.00
N THR A 58 17.25 -1.90 -1.76
CA THR A 58 17.58 -3.27 -1.41
C THR A 58 16.45 -3.88 -0.61
N PHE A 59 16.41 -5.22 -0.54
CA PHE A 59 15.51 -5.94 0.36
C PHE A 59 16.32 -6.93 1.19
N ASN A 60 15.93 -7.08 2.46
CA ASN A 60 16.51 -8.07 3.36
C ASN A 60 15.84 -9.44 3.15
N VAL A 61 16.58 -10.40 2.60
CA VAL A 61 16.11 -11.80 2.50
C VAL A 61 16.36 -12.49 3.84
N TYR A 62 15.30 -12.77 4.60
CA TYR A 62 15.40 -13.61 5.79
C TYR A 62 15.72 -15.06 5.37
N GLY A 63 16.77 -15.65 5.95
CA GLY A 63 17.07 -17.08 5.81
C GLY A 63 18.53 -17.44 5.53
N ASN A 64 19.42 -16.49 5.26
CA ASN A 64 20.86 -16.73 5.21
C ASN A 64 21.55 -15.90 6.31
N ASP A 65 22.42 -16.53 7.10
CA ASP A 65 23.27 -15.94 8.16
C ASP A 65 24.25 -14.83 7.69
N VAL A 66 24.01 -14.27 6.51
CA VAL A 66 24.78 -13.18 5.93
C VAL A 66 23.78 -12.12 5.50
N GLY A 67 23.74 -11.00 6.22
CA GLY A 67 23.03 -9.77 5.87
C GLY A 67 23.53 -9.16 4.57
N THR A 68 23.36 -9.88 3.48
CA THR A 68 23.65 -9.45 2.12
C THR A 68 22.38 -8.82 1.60
N GLU A 69 22.31 -7.49 1.70
CA GLU A 69 21.35 -6.69 0.96
C GLU A 69 21.35 -7.14 -0.51
N LYS A 70 20.20 -7.58 -1.02
CA LYS A 70 20.02 -7.92 -2.43
C LYS A 70 19.21 -6.83 -3.11
N ILE A 71 19.55 -6.55 -4.37
CA ILE A 71 18.72 -5.71 -5.22
C ILE A 71 17.41 -6.45 -5.46
N PHE A 72 16.32 -5.70 -5.43
CA PHE A 72 15.07 -6.15 -6.00
C PHE A 72 15.28 -6.46 -7.51
N PRO A 73 14.95 -7.67 -8.01
CA PRO A 73 15.04 -7.97 -9.42
C PRO A 73 14.25 -6.95 -10.23
N PHE A 74 14.91 -6.33 -11.20
CA PHE A 74 14.32 -5.27 -12.01
C PHE A 74 14.29 -5.70 -13.46
N ASP A 75 13.27 -5.28 -14.22
CA ASP A 75 13.21 -5.47 -15.66
C ASP A 75 13.00 -4.12 -16.33
N ILE A 76 13.84 -3.80 -17.32
CA ILE A 76 13.75 -2.53 -18.05
C ILE A 76 12.60 -2.46 -19.05
N ILE A 77 11.83 -3.53 -19.26
CA ILE A 77 10.63 -3.55 -20.09
C ILE A 77 9.43 -3.23 -19.20
N PRO A 78 8.84 -2.02 -19.31
CA PRO A 78 7.74 -1.63 -18.44
C PRO A 78 6.46 -2.37 -18.81
N ARG A 79 5.67 -2.73 -17.80
CA ARG A 79 4.26 -3.10 -17.98
C ARG A 79 3.46 -1.85 -18.34
N THR A 80 2.97 -1.78 -19.57
CA THR A 80 2.09 -0.70 -20.03
C THR A 80 0.63 -1.06 -19.77
N ILE A 81 -0.17 -0.10 -19.33
CA ILE A 81 -1.62 -0.26 -19.14
C ILE A 81 -2.29 0.89 -19.87
N ALA A 82 -3.31 0.60 -20.67
CA ALA A 82 -4.04 1.64 -21.40
C ALA A 82 -4.82 2.55 -20.43
N GLU A 83 -4.90 3.85 -20.74
CA GLU A 83 -5.60 4.81 -19.88
C GLU A 83 -7.07 4.44 -19.65
N SER A 84 -7.76 3.96 -20.69
CA SER A 84 -9.15 3.52 -20.60
C SER A 84 -9.34 2.34 -19.64
N GLU A 85 -8.39 1.41 -19.64
CA GLU A 85 -8.41 0.26 -18.72
C GLU A 85 -8.13 0.74 -17.29
N TRP A 86 -7.09 1.57 -17.11
CA TRP A 86 -6.72 2.08 -15.80
C TRP A 86 -7.83 2.94 -15.17
N LYS A 87 -8.56 3.73 -15.94
CA LYS A 87 -9.72 4.51 -15.43
C LYS A 87 -10.78 3.62 -14.80
N SER A 88 -11.07 2.47 -15.40
CA SER A 88 -12.03 1.50 -14.84
C SER A 88 -11.48 0.86 -13.56
N VAL A 89 -10.20 0.51 -13.54
CA VAL A 89 -9.53 -0.05 -12.35
C VAL A 89 -9.50 0.96 -11.22
N GLU A 90 -9.05 2.18 -11.49
CA GLU A 90 -9.00 3.31 -10.54
C GLU A 90 -10.38 3.54 -9.91
N HIS A 91 -11.44 3.62 -10.72
CA HIS A 91 -12.81 3.74 -10.22
C HIS A 91 -13.24 2.56 -9.33
N GLY A 92 -12.94 1.32 -9.75
CA GLY A 92 -13.31 0.15 -8.96
C GLY A 92 -12.53 0.00 -7.66
N LEU A 93 -11.26 0.41 -7.63
CA LEU A 93 -10.47 0.45 -6.40
C LEU A 93 -10.99 1.53 -5.43
N MET A 94 -11.42 2.69 -5.95
CA MET A 94 -12.08 3.73 -5.14
C MET A 94 -13.40 3.23 -4.53
N GLN A 95 -14.23 2.56 -5.33
CA GLN A 95 -15.46 1.92 -4.84
C GLN A 95 -15.15 0.90 -3.73
N ARG A 96 -14.14 0.06 -3.97
CA ARG A 96 -13.75 -1.00 -3.03
C ARG A 96 -13.27 -0.45 -1.69
N ILE A 97 -12.34 0.51 -1.68
CA ILE A 97 -11.82 1.10 -0.44
C ILE A 97 -12.91 1.85 0.34
N GLN A 98 -13.89 2.44 -0.34
CA GLN A 98 -15.05 3.07 0.31
C GLN A 98 -15.91 2.02 1.02
N ALA A 99 -16.23 0.91 0.36
CA ALA A 99 -16.97 -0.19 0.99
C ALA A 99 -16.21 -0.83 2.15
N LEU A 100 -14.88 -1.00 2.03
CA LEU A 100 -14.03 -1.53 3.10
C LEU A 100 -13.97 -0.61 4.32
N ASN A 101 -13.92 0.72 4.13
CA ASN A 101 -13.98 1.67 5.25
C ASN A 101 -15.34 1.63 5.96
N LEU A 102 -16.45 1.57 5.21
CA LEU A 102 -17.80 1.43 5.79
C LEU A 102 -17.96 0.09 6.53
N PHE A 103 -17.38 -0.98 5.99
CA PHE A 103 -17.33 -2.28 6.65
C PHE A 103 -16.56 -2.23 7.97
N LEU A 104 -15.37 -1.63 7.97
CA LEU A 104 -14.56 -1.50 9.18
C LEU A 104 -15.31 -0.71 10.26
N ASP A 105 -15.93 0.40 9.88
CA ASP A 105 -16.73 1.20 10.79
C ASP A 105 -17.90 0.42 11.38
N ASP A 106 -18.65 -0.32 10.54
CA ASP A 106 -19.77 -1.15 11.01
C ASP A 106 -19.31 -2.26 11.95
N ILE A 107 -18.22 -2.97 11.63
CA ILE A 107 -17.73 -4.09 12.46
C ILE A 107 -17.33 -3.67 13.87
N TYR A 108 -16.80 -2.45 14.03
CA TYR A 108 -16.39 -1.92 15.33
C TYR A 108 -17.50 -1.16 16.08
N HIS A 109 -18.65 -0.95 15.44
CA HIS A 109 -19.81 -0.28 16.02
C HIS A 109 -21.07 -1.16 15.95
N ASP A 110 -21.96 -0.84 15.01
CA ASP A 110 -23.31 -1.38 14.98
C ASP A 110 -23.33 -2.83 14.49
N GLN A 111 -22.40 -3.31 13.68
CA GLN A 111 -22.41 -4.68 13.11
C GLN A 111 -23.71 -5.00 12.35
N LYS A 112 -24.26 -4.03 11.60
CA LYS A 112 -25.45 -4.19 10.77
C LYS A 112 -25.28 -5.31 9.73
N ILE A 113 -24.15 -5.37 9.05
CA ILE A 113 -23.88 -6.39 8.01
C ILE A 113 -23.91 -7.83 8.58
N ILE A 114 -23.57 -7.99 9.86
CA ILE A 114 -23.67 -9.26 10.58
C ILE A 114 -25.13 -9.55 10.96
N ARG A 115 -25.82 -8.56 11.55
CA ARG A 115 -27.23 -8.72 11.97
C ARG A 115 -28.16 -9.02 10.81
N ASP A 116 -27.87 -8.45 9.64
CA ASP A 116 -28.64 -8.66 8.42
C ASP A 116 -28.25 -9.98 7.71
N GLY A 117 -27.30 -10.74 8.27
CA GLY A 117 -26.93 -12.07 7.82
C GLY A 117 -26.06 -12.14 6.57
N ILE A 118 -25.51 -11.00 6.11
CA ILE A 118 -24.66 -10.94 4.92
C ILE A 118 -23.29 -11.56 5.20
N ILE A 119 -22.70 -11.25 6.37
CA ILE A 119 -21.44 -11.83 6.82
C ILE A 119 -21.64 -12.51 8.18
N PRO A 120 -21.31 -13.81 8.32
CA PRO A 120 -21.40 -14.51 9.61
C PRO A 120 -20.46 -13.92 10.67
N GLY A 121 -20.98 -13.70 11.88
CA GLY A 121 -20.21 -13.07 12.96
C GLY A 121 -19.05 -13.92 13.49
N ASP A 122 -19.17 -15.24 13.45
CA ASP A 122 -18.11 -16.19 13.83
C ASP A 122 -16.84 -16.01 12.98
N LEU A 123 -17.02 -15.68 11.69
CA LEU A 123 -15.92 -15.37 10.78
C LEU A 123 -15.13 -14.16 11.29
N ILE A 124 -15.84 -13.08 11.63
CA ILE A 124 -15.25 -11.82 12.08
C ILE A 124 -14.55 -12.01 13.44
N GLU A 125 -15.20 -12.70 14.38
CA GLU A 125 -14.61 -12.95 15.70
C GLU A 125 -13.37 -13.84 15.66
N SER A 126 -13.27 -14.72 14.65
CA SER A 126 -12.13 -15.60 14.43
C SER A 126 -10.99 -14.98 13.60
N ALA A 127 -11.24 -13.84 12.94
CA ALA A 127 -10.27 -13.21 12.05
C ALA A 127 -9.04 -12.73 12.83
N SER A 128 -7.86 -13.09 12.34
CA SER A 128 -6.60 -12.80 13.04
C SER A 128 -6.32 -11.31 13.22
N GLY A 129 -6.86 -10.46 12.34
CA GLY A 129 -6.73 -9.01 12.41
C GLY A 129 -7.88 -8.30 13.14
N PHE A 130 -8.86 -9.03 13.67
CA PHE A 130 -9.88 -8.42 14.53
C PHE A 130 -9.27 -8.03 15.88
N ARG A 131 -9.63 -6.84 16.36
CA ARG A 131 -9.09 -6.23 17.59
C ARG A 131 -10.24 -5.75 18.46
N LYS A 132 -10.58 -6.50 19.51
CA LYS A 132 -11.70 -6.15 20.41
C LYS A 132 -11.49 -4.81 21.09
N GLU A 133 -10.23 -4.45 21.28
CA GLU A 133 -9.72 -3.18 21.78
C GLU A 133 -10.13 -2.00 20.88
N CYS A 134 -10.49 -2.23 19.62
CA CYS A 134 -10.92 -1.18 18.68
C CYS A 134 -12.44 -0.99 18.63
N ARG A 135 -13.24 -1.70 19.45
CA ARG A 135 -14.68 -1.44 19.56
C ARG A 135 -14.95 -0.01 20.02
N GLU A 136 -15.98 0.60 19.42
CA GLU A 136 -16.41 1.99 19.67
C GLU A 136 -15.31 3.04 19.44
N LEU A 137 -14.24 2.66 18.73
CA LEU A 137 -13.18 3.57 18.33
C LEU A 137 -13.68 4.42 17.16
N ASN A 138 -13.45 5.72 17.23
CA ASN A 138 -13.86 6.68 16.20
C ASN A 138 -12.62 7.34 15.60
N PRO A 139 -12.01 6.75 14.55
CA PRO A 139 -10.94 7.41 13.81
C PRO A 139 -11.37 8.78 13.27
N PRO A 140 -10.43 9.73 13.07
CA PRO A 140 -10.73 11.00 12.43
C PRO A 140 -11.50 10.81 11.11
N HIS A 141 -12.58 11.57 10.94
CA HIS A 141 -13.47 11.51 9.78
C HIS A 141 -14.08 10.12 9.49
N ALA A 142 -14.12 9.22 10.49
CA ALA A 142 -14.52 7.81 10.33
C ALA A 142 -13.72 7.05 9.26
N LEU A 143 -12.46 7.47 9.01
CA LEU A 143 -11.56 6.81 8.06
C LEU A 143 -10.67 5.81 8.81
N TRP A 144 -10.80 4.54 8.43
CA TRP A 144 -10.04 3.45 9.04
C TRP A 144 -8.81 3.11 8.19
N ALA A 145 -9.03 2.77 6.92
CA ALA A 145 -7.99 2.45 5.96
C ALA A 145 -7.70 3.66 5.07
N HIS A 146 -6.62 4.37 5.40
CA HIS A 146 -6.15 5.58 4.71
C HIS A 146 -5.36 5.21 3.46
N ILE A 147 -4.55 4.15 3.56
CA ILE A 147 -3.83 3.54 2.45
C ILE A 147 -4.27 2.08 2.32
N CYS A 148 -4.64 1.67 1.12
CA CYS A 148 -4.94 0.28 0.78
C CYS A 148 -4.04 -0.17 -0.36
N GLY A 149 -3.33 -1.29 -0.18
CA GLY A 149 -2.65 -1.97 -1.28
C GLY A 149 -3.51 -3.10 -1.83
N SER A 150 -4.12 -2.93 -2.99
CA SER A 150 -4.87 -4.01 -3.65
C SER A 150 -4.01 -4.71 -4.70
N ASP A 151 -3.85 -6.02 -4.54
CA ASP A 151 -3.09 -6.85 -5.48
C ASP A 151 -3.95 -7.22 -6.67
N LEU A 152 -3.50 -6.86 -7.87
CA LEU A 152 -4.25 -7.06 -9.10
C LEU A 152 -3.59 -8.12 -9.99
N VAL A 153 -4.42 -9.03 -10.49
CA VAL A 153 -4.06 -10.00 -11.53
C VAL A 153 -4.90 -9.77 -12.78
N ARG A 154 -4.42 -10.26 -13.92
CA ARG A 154 -5.13 -10.18 -15.19
C ARG A 154 -5.28 -11.60 -15.75
N ASP A 155 -6.50 -11.98 -16.12
CA ASP A 155 -6.81 -13.32 -16.65
C ASP A 155 -6.48 -13.48 -18.15
N GLU A 156 -6.77 -14.65 -18.74
CA GLU A 156 -6.55 -14.90 -20.16
C GLU A 156 -7.37 -14.00 -21.11
N THR A 157 -8.42 -13.35 -20.61
CA THR A 157 -9.27 -12.44 -21.39
C THR A 157 -8.78 -10.98 -21.32
N GLY A 158 -7.84 -10.68 -20.42
CA GLY A 158 -7.38 -9.32 -20.14
C GLY A 158 -8.16 -8.61 -19.03
N THR A 159 -9.07 -9.32 -18.36
CA THR A 159 -9.89 -8.78 -17.27
C THR A 159 -9.06 -8.68 -16.00
N PHE A 160 -9.12 -7.52 -15.32
CA PHE A 160 -8.47 -7.34 -14.02
C PHE A 160 -9.31 -7.93 -12.89
N TYR A 161 -8.65 -8.58 -11.95
CA TYR A 161 -9.24 -9.07 -10.72
C TYR A 161 -8.41 -8.60 -9.53
N VAL A 162 -9.09 -8.28 -8.42
CA VAL A 162 -8.44 -8.16 -7.12
C VAL A 162 -8.15 -9.57 -6.62
N LEU A 163 -6.92 -9.82 -6.17
CA LEU A 163 -6.48 -11.08 -5.55
C LEU A 163 -6.47 -10.98 -4.01
N GLU A 164 -6.10 -9.80 -3.50
CA GLU A 164 -5.97 -9.50 -2.08
C GLU A 164 -6.04 -7.99 -1.86
N ASP A 165 -6.47 -7.58 -0.67
CA ASP A 165 -6.33 -6.21 -0.17
C ASP A 165 -5.38 -6.23 1.02
N ASN A 166 -4.58 -5.18 1.18
CA ASN A 166 -3.62 -5.02 2.26
C ASN A 166 -3.96 -3.72 2.99
N LEU A 167 -4.59 -3.84 4.16
CA LEU A 167 -5.20 -2.72 4.89
C LEU A 167 -4.48 -2.41 6.21
N ARG A 168 -3.49 -3.20 6.60
CA ARG A 168 -2.62 -2.97 7.77
C ARG A 168 -1.57 -1.89 7.46
N CYS A 169 -0.36 -2.33 7.14
CA CYS A 169 0.79 -1.46 6.81
C CYS A 169 1.29 -1.75 5.38
N PRO A 170 0.50 -1.48 4.33
CA PRO A 170 0.87 -1.82 2.95
C PRO A 170 2.23 -1.20 2.57
N SER A 171 3.01 -1.94 1.78
CA SER A 171 4.33 -1.51 1.30
C SER A 171 4.44 -1.65 -0.22
N GLY A 172 5.45 -1.05 -0.83
CA GLY A 172 5.70 -1.18 -2.28
C GLY A 172 5.93 0.15 -3.02
N VAL A 173 5.51 1.25 -2.42
CA VAL A 173 5.49 2.57 -3.08
C VAL A 173 6.89 3.11 -3.33
N SER A 174 7.84 2.86 -2.42
CA SER A 174 9.24 3.23 -2.64
C SER A 174 9.80 2.59 -3.91
N TYR A 175 9.48 1.31 -4.14
CA TYR A 175 9.86 0.58 -5.36
C TYR A 175 9.16 1.16 -6.59
N MET A 176 7.87 1.49 -6.52
CA MET A 176 7.16 2.15 -7.63
C MET A 176 7.84 3.45 -8.05
N LEU A 177 8.12 4.33 -7.08
CA LEU A 177 8.72 5.65 -7.30
C LEU A 177 10.13 5.50 -7.88
N ALA A 178 10.94 4.62 -7.30
CA ALA A 178 12.28 4.36 -7.78
C ALA A 178 12.31 3.72 -9.16
N ASN A 179 11.46 2.72 -9.42
CA ASN A 179 11.33 2.09 -10.73
C ASN A 179 11.01 3.14 -11.79
N ARG A 180 10.10 4.08 -11.51
CA ARG A 180 9.81 5.17 -12.44
C ARG A 180 11.03 6.07 -12.70
N MET A 181 11.78 6.42 -11.65
CA MET A 181 12.99 7.24 -11.77
C MET A 181 14.04 6.56 -12.66
N VAL A 182 14.34 5.29 -12.37
CA VAL A 182 15.30 4.48 -13.12
C VAL A 182 14.86 4.33 -14.57
N MET A 183 13.58 4.04 -14.80
CA MET A 183 13.02 3.88 -16.15
C MET A 183 13.12 5.15 -17.00
N LYS A 184 12.85 6.33 -16.42
CA LYS A 184 13.03 7.62 -17.12
C LYS A 184 14.47 7.84 -17.55
N ARG A 185 15.46 7.39 -16.78
CA ARG A 185 16.88 7.49 -17.10
C ARG A 185 17.33 6.43 -18.13
N SER A 186 16.79 5.23 -18.06
CA SER A 186 17.12 4.11 -18.95
C SER A 186 16.52 4.27 -20.35
N LEU A 187 15.27 4.76 -20.45
CA LEU A 187 14.51 4.91 -21.70
C LEU A 187 13.95 6.33 -21.90
N PRO A 188 14.78 7.39 -21.90
CA PRO A 188 14.29 8.78 -21.88
C PRO A 188 13.45 9.16 -23.10
N ARG A 189 13.80 8.66 -24.29
CA ARG A 189 13.04 8.93 -25.53
C ARG A 189 11.63 8.32 -25.48
N LEU A 190 11.49 7.15 -24.87
CA LEU A 190 10.19 6.51 -24.70
C LEU A 190 9.32 7.36 -23.77
N PHE A 191 9.83 7.76 -22.61
CA PHE A 191 9.06 8.57 -21.65
C PHE A 191 8.75 10.00 -22.13
N ASN A 192 9.55 10.55 -23.04
CA ASN A 192 9.24 11.83 -23.68
C ASN A 192 8.16 11.72 -24.77
N SER A 193 8.04 10.54 -25.40
CA SER A 193 7.10 10.33 -26.52
C SER A 193 5.79 9.68 -26.06
N ALA A 194 5.88 8.82 -25.05
CA ALA A 194 4.74 8.21 -24.38
C ALA A 194 4.22 9.17 -23.31
N HIS A 195 2.93 9.49 -23.36
CA HIS A 195 2.26 10.37 -22.41
C HIS A 195 1.99 9.62 -21.08
N VAL A 196 3.04 9.11 -20.44
CA VAL A 196 2.95 8.32 -19.20
C VAL A 196 2.56 9.22 -18.02
N ARG A 197 1.46 8.91 -17.33
CA ARG A 197 1.03 9.62 -16.11
C ARG A 197 2.15 9.63 -15.05
N PRO A 198 2.50 10.78 -14.44
CA PRO A 198 3.50 10.84 -13.38
C PRO A 198 3.01 10.09 -12.13
N VAL A 199 3.97 9.65 -11.31
CA VAL A 199 3.72 9.05 -9.98
C VAL A 199 4.49 9.77 -8.88
N SER A 200 5.26 10.82 -9.22
CA SER A 200 6.15 11.53 -8.31
C SER A 200 5.43 12.25 -7.18
N ASP A 201 4.15 12.55 -7.37
CA ASP A 201 3.37 13.38 -6.45
C ASP A 201 2.86 12.58 -5.24
N TYR A 202 3.01 11.25 -5.26
CA TYR A 202 2.53 10.35 -4.20
C TYR A 202 2.94 10.78 -2.79
N ALA A 203 4.21 11.18 -2.57
CA ALA A 203 4.66 11.55 -1.24
C ALA A 203 3.99 12.84 -0.76
N ALA A 204 3.79 13.81 -1.65
CA ALA A 204 3.06 15.03 -1.33
C ALA A 204 1.58 14.72 -1.03
N ASP A 205 0.94 13.89 -1.84
CA ASP A 205 -0.45 13.46 -1.63
C ASP A 205 -0.62 12.70 -0.31
N LEU A 206 0.32 11.80 0.02
CA LEU A 206 0.34 11.08 1.29
C LEU A 206 0.50 12.05 2.47
N ARG A 207 1.40 13.03 2.37
CA ARG A 207 1.55 14.06 3.40
C ARG A 207 0.26 14.85 3.59
N SER A 208 -0.37 15.31 2.52
CA SER A 208 -1.64 16.04 2.61
C SER A 208 -2.76 15.19 3.19
N LEU A 209 -2.81 13.88 2.87
CA LEU A 209 -3.71 12.94 3.50
C LEU A 209 -3.46 12.84 5.00
N LEU A 210 -2.20 12.73 5.45
CA LEU A 210 -1.86 12.65 6.87
C LEU A 210 -2.21 13.94 7.60
N GLU A 211 -1.88 15.10 7.05
CA GLU A 211 -2.23 16.42 7.61
C GLU A 211 -3.76 16.59 7.74
N TYR A 212 -4.55 16.05 6.80
CA TYR A 212 -6.01 16.08 6.85
C TYR A 212 -6.60 15.29 8.04
N LEU A 213 -5.87 14.33 8.59
CA LEU A 213 -6.29 13.54 9.76
C LEU A 213 -6.03 14.23 11.09
N ALA A 214 -5.30 15.35 11.07
CA ALA A 214 -4.95 16.05 12.29
C ALA A 214 -6.19 16.43 13.12
N PRO A 215 -6.09 16.41 14.47
CA PRO A 215 -7.13 16.95 15.32
C PRO A 215 -7.56 18.36 14.93
N GLU A 216 -8.84 18.69 15.10
CA GLU A 216 -9.40 19.97 14.67
C GLU A 216 -8.68 21.17 15.31
N GLY A 217 -8.54 22.27 14.55
CA GLY A 217 -8.01 23.53 15.05
C GLY A 217 -6.49 23.66 15.04
N LEU A 218 -5.76 22.71 14.45
CA LEU A 218 -4.31 22.76 14.28
C LEU A 218 -3.93 23.28 12.88
N PRO A 219 -3.30 24.48 12.76
CA PRO A 219 -2.95 25.06 11.46
C PRO A 219 -1.70 24.44 10.82
N ASP A 220 -0.81 23.83 11.60
CA ASP A 220 0.45 23.22 11.14
C ASP A 220 0.71 21.94 11.96
N PRO A 221 0.03 20.83 11.63
CA PRO A 221 0.10 19.61 12.43
C PRO A 221 1.45 18.91 12.26
N LYS A 222 2.02 18.44 13.37
CA LYS A 222 3.27 17.67 13.33
C LYS A 222 2.97 16.22 12.94
N VAL A 223 3.39 15.86 11.73
CA VAL A 223 3.33 14.49 11.19
C VAL A 223 4.65 13.77 11.41
N VAL A 224 4.61 12.50 11.82
CA VAL A 224 5.80 11.63 11.93
C VAL A 224 5.54 10.25 11.32
N VAL A 225 6.60 9.55 10.90
CA VAL A 225 6.57 8.14 10.48
C VAL A 225 7.11 7.28 11.62
N LEU A 226 6.26 6.46 12.23
CA LEU A 226 6.65 5.53 13.28
C LEU A 226 7.13 4.20 12.66
N THR A 227 8.40 3.87 12.87
CA THR A 227 9.06 2.68 12.31
C THR A 227 9.50 1.69 13.39
N PRO A 228 9.48 0.37 13.13
CA PRO A 228 10.05 -0.63 14.04
C PRO A 228 11.59 -0.66 14.03
N GLY A 229 12.24 0.19 13.22
CA GLY A 229 13.69 0.34 13.16
C GLY A 229 14.37 -0.49 12.06
N MET A 230 15.69 -0.38 12.00
CA MET A 230 16.54 -0.83 10.88
C MET A 230 16.51 -2.35 10.59
N TYR A 231 16.06 -3.15 11.55
CA TYR A 231 15.98 -4.61 11.40
C TYR A 231 14.71 -5.07 10.67
N ASN A 232 13.78 -4.16 10.35
CA ASN A 232 12.62 -4.47 9.54
C ASN A 232 12.96 -4.44 8.04
N SER A 233 12.43 -5.39 7.27
CA SER A 233 12.72 -5.53 5.83
C SER A 233 12.25 -4.33 5.00
N ALA A 234 11.22 -3.60 5.44
CA ALA A 234 10.70 -2.41 4.78
C ALA A 234 11.28 -1.10 5.33
N TYR A 235 12.29 -1.13 6.20
CA TYR A 235 12.86 0.09 6.81
C TYR A 235 13.34 1.12 5.78
N PHE A 236 13.91 0.67 4.66
CA PHE A 236 14.26 1.55 3.53
C PHE A 236 13.06 2.35 3.05
N GLU A 237 11.89 1.70 2.88
CA GLU A 237 10.69 2.41 2.44
C GLU A 237 10.22 3.43 3.48
N HIS A 238 10.33 3.10 4.77
CA HIS A 238 9.89 3.99 5.84
C HIS A 238 10.73 5.27 5.84
N SER A 239 12.06 5.12 5.77
CA SER A 239 12.99 6.25 5.73
C SER A 239 12.87 7.05 4.43
N PHE A 240 12.71 6.36 3.30
CA PHE A 240 12.49 6.99 2.00
C PHE A 240 11.23 7.85 1.99
N LEU A 241 10.09 7.31 2.44
CA LEU A 241 8.83 8.06 2.49
C LEU A 241 8.89 9.23 3.48
N ALA A 242 9.47 9.04 4.67
CA ALA A 242 9.66 10.12 5.63
C ALA A 242 10.48 11.27 5.01
N GLN A 243 11.58 10.94 4.32
CA GLN A 243 12.42 11.91 3.63
C GLN A 243 11.68 12.62 2.48
N GLN A 244 10.92 11.89 1.65
CA GLN A 244 10.18 12.48 0.52
C GLN A 244 9.03 13.38 0.99
N MET A 245 8.37 13.04 2.10
CA MET A 245 7.34 13.87 2.72
C MET A 245 7.94 15.07 3.47
N GLY A 246 9.22 14.99 3.87
CA GLY A 246 9.86 15.99 4.71
C GLY A 246 9.34 15.96 6.14
N VAL A 247 9.12 14.77 6.70
CA VAL A 247 8.64 14.53 8.07
C VAL A 247 9.66 13.69 8.84
N ASP A 248 9.56 13.70 10.18
CA ASP A 248 10.48 12.95 11.03
C ASP A 248 10.20 11.44 10.96
N LEU A 249 11.28 10.64 10.88
CA LEU A 249 11.26 9.19 11.06
C LEU A 249 11.60 8.89 12.52
N VAL A 250 10.70 8.24 13.24
CA VAL A 250 10.82 8.00 14.68
C VAL A 250 10.61 6.52 15.03
N GLU A 251 11.29 6.05 16.06
CA GLU A 251 10.99 4.76 16.71
C GLU A 251 10.17 4.99 17.99
N GLY A 252 9.55 3.93 18.55
CA GLY A 252 8.72 4.06 19.75
C GLY A 252 9.43 4.72 20.94
N ARG A 253 10.75 4.50 21.09
CA ARG A 253 11.58 5.12 22.14
C ARG A 253 11.75 6.64 22.01
N ASP A 254 11.54 7.18 20.82
CA ASP A 254 11.66 8.62 20.55
C ASP A 254 10.38 9.36 20.95
N LEU A 255 9.29 8.62 21.16
CA LEU A 255 7.98 9.14 21.55
C LEU A 255 7.69 8.85 23.03
N VAL A 256 6.89 9.71 23.65
CA VAL A 256 6.38 9.51 25.01
C VAL A 256 4.97 10.10 25.12
N VAL A 257 4.11 9.43 25.88
CA VAL A 257 2.81 9.98 26.27
C VAL A 257 2.97 10.72 27.60
N GLU A 258 2.66 12.02 27.61
CA GLU A 258 2.70 12.87 28.81
C GLU A 258 1.57 13.91 28.73
N ASP A 259 0.88 14.13 29.85
CA ASP A 259 -0.30 14.99 29.97
C ASP A 259 -1.42 14.70 28.94
N GLY A 260 -1.50 13.44 28.51
CA GLY A 260 -2.47 12.95 27.53
C GLY A 260 -2.21 13.44 26.10
N PHE A 261 -0.96 13.79 25.77
CA PHE A 261 -0.52 14.05 24.41
C PHE A 261 0.69 13.17 24.07
N VAL A 262 0.93 12.95 22.77
CA VAL A 262 2.14 12.29 22.29
C VAL A 262 3.20 13.35 22.03
N TRP A 263 4.39 13.15 22.59
CA TRP A 263 5.53 14.03 22.43
C TRP A 263 6.71 13.30 21.82
N MET A 264 7.38 13.93 20.87
CA MET A 264 8.66 13.51 20.32
C MET A 264 9.80 14.15 21.09
N ARG A 265 10.82 13.36 21.44
CA ARG A 265 12.06 13.83 22.06
C ARG A 265 12.97 14.44 20.99
N SER A 266 13.17 15.75 21.02
CA SER A 266 14.17 16.42 20.17
C SER A 266 15.34 16.97 21.00
N THR A 267 16.41 17.38 20.33
CA THR A 267 17.53 18.10 20.97
C THR A 267 17.15 19.48 21.50
N GLN A 268 16.03 20.05 21.03
CA GLN A 268 15.52 21.37 21.45
C GLN A 268 14.43 21.26 22.53
N GLY A 269 14.02 20.04 22.88
CA GLY A 269 12.93 19.78 23.84
C GLY A 269 11.86 18.86 23.26
N PHE A 270 10.72 18.79 23.94
CA PHE A 270 9.58 18.01 23.46
C PHE A 270 8.81 18.75 22.37
N GLU A 271 8.55 18.06 21.26
CA GLU A 271 7.67 18.53 20.18
C GLU A 271 6.40 17.68 20.20
N ARG A 272 5.23 18.33 20.23
CA ARG A 272 3.96 17.61 20.18
C ARG A 272 3.80 16.93 18.81
N VAL A 273 3.35 15.69 18.81
CA VAL A 273 3.01 14.92 17.60
C VAL A 273 1.51 14.83 17.47
N ASP A 274 0.99 15.19 16.30
CA ASP A 274 -0.46 15.25 16.05
C ASP A 274 -0.93 14.12 15.14
N VAL A 275 -0.08 13.64 14.25
CA VAL A 275 -0.39 12.54 13.31
C VAL A 275 0.80 11.58 13.22
N ILE A 276 0.51 10.29 13.33
CA ILE A 276 1.51 9.22 13.21
C ILE A 276 1.13 8.33 12.03
N TYR A 277 1.95 8.35 10.98
CA TYR A 277 1.94 7.31 9.97
C TYR A 277 2.69 6.09 10.52
N ARG A 278 1.94 5.10 11.01
CA ARG A 278 2.52 3.91 11.62
C ARG A 278 2.93 2.89 10.56
N ARG A 279 4.13 2.36 10.71
CA ARG A 279 4.66 1.22 9.94
C ARG A 279 4.93 0.02 10.85
N ILE A 280 4.13 -0.10 11.90
CA ILE A 280 4.18 -1.13 12.93
C ILE A 280 2.79 -1.76 13.03
N ASP A 281 2.75 -3.09 13.08
CA ASP A 281 1.50 -3.85 13.26
C ASP A 281 0.86 -3.57 14.62
N ASP A 282 -0.47 -3.66 14.67
CA ASP A 282 -1.30 -3.29 15.82
C ASP A 282 -0.80 -3.89 17.13
N ASP A 283 -0.39 -5.16 17.10
CA ASP A 283 0.05 -5.90 18.29
C ASP A 283 1.22 -5.23 19.01
N PHE A 284 2.00 -4.42 18.31
CA PHE A 284 3.24 -3.85 18.81
C PHE A 284 3.17 -2.34 19.08
N ILE A 285 2.08 -1.64 18.73
CA ILE A 285 2.03 -0.16 18.81
C ILE A 285 1.85 0.39 20.23
N ASP A 286 1.28 -0.38 21.15
CA ASP A 286 1.05 0.04 22.53
C ASP A 286 1.09 -1.17 23.48
N PRO A 287 2.15 -1.31 24.31
CA PRO A 287 2.27 -2.43 25.24
C PRO A 287 1.26 -2.39 26.40
N GLU A 288 0.57 -1.27 26.65
CA GLU A 288 -0.49 -1.19 27.68
C GLU A 288 -1.82 -1.78 27.19
N VAL A 289 -2.01 -1.89 25.88
CA VAL A 289 -3.26 -2.36 25.26
C VAL A 289 -3.09 -3.71 24.55
N PHE A 290 -1.96 -3.91 23.85
CA PHE A 290 -1.72 -5.10 23.04
C PHE A 290 -0.64 -6.00 23.67
N ARG A 291 0.49 -6.20 22.99
CA ARG A 291 1.57 -7.05 23.52
C ARG A 291 2.40 -6.30 24.56
N ALA A 292 2.27 -6.70 25.81
CA ALA A 292 3.02 -6.15 26.94
C ALA A 292 4.55 -6.31 26.83
N ASP A 293 5.03 -7.26 26.02
CA ASP A 293 6.46 -7.45 25.74
C ASP A 293 6.98 -6.63 24.56
N SER A 294 6.13 -5.83 23.90
CA SER A 294 6.53 -4.98 22.78
C SER A 294 7.47 -3.86 23.24
N MET A 295 8.60 -3.74 22.54
CA MET A 295 9.55 -2.62 22.68
C MET A 295 9.49 -1.64 21.50
N LEU A 296 8.56 -1.86 20.56
CA LEU A 296 8.48 -1.10 19.31
C LEU A 296 7.50 0.08 19.38
N GLY A 297 6.48 -0.05 20.22
CA GLY A 297 5.38 0.90 20.36
C GLY A 297 5.64 2.00 21.40
N VAL A 298 4.56 2.71 21.73
CA VAL A 298 4.56 3.81 22.69
C VAL A 298 3.49 3.52 23.76
N PRO A 299 3.87 3.30 25.03
CA PRO A 299 2.91 3.08 26.11
C PRO A 299 1.87 4.20 26.20
N GLY A 300 0.59 3.84 26.23
CA GLY A 300 -0.54 4.76 26.37
C GLY A 300 -0.99 5.42 25.07
N LEU A 301 -0.39 5.08 23.92
CA LEU A 301 -0.73 5.64 22.61
C LEU A 301 -2.21 5.44 22.25
N MET A 302 -2.75 4.25 22.50
CA MET A 302 -4.14 3.93 22.19
C MET A 302 -5.12 4.75 23.02
N THR A 303 -4.76 5.12 24.24
CA THR A 303 -5.56 6.00 25.10
C THR A 303 -5.65 7.40 24.47
N VAL A 304 -4.51 7.98 24.08
CA VAL A 304 -4.46 9.32 23.45
C VAL A 304 -5.19 9.31 22.10
N TYR A 305 -5.06 8.24 21.33
CA TYR A 305 -5.76 8.07 20.06
C TYR A 305 -7.29 8.00 20.26
N ARG A 306 -7.76 7.22 21.24
CA ARG A 306 -9.20 7.11 21.55
C ARG A 306 -9.81 8.44 22.01
N GLU A 307 -9.02 9.27 22.68
CA GLU A 307 -9.44 10.62 23.11
C GLU A 307 -9.41 11.65 21.97
N GLY A 308 -9.03 11.26 20.74
CA GLY A 308 -8.99 12.14 19.57
C GLY A 308 -7.85 13.16 19.61
N ARG A 309 -6.82 12.93 20.43
CA ARG A 309 -5.72 13.89 20.65
C ARG A 309 -4.51 13.68 19.73
N VAL A 310 -4.46 12.52 19.06
CA VAL A 310 -3.49 12.16 18.02
C VAL A 310 -4.24 11.36 16.94
N ALA A 311 -3.78 11.39 15.69
CA ALA A 311 -4.30 10.54 14.62
C ALA A 311 -3.30 9.43 14.25
N LEU A 312 -3.82 8.25 13.91
CA LEU A 312 -3.04 7.10 13.45
C LEU A 312 -3.45 6.71 12.04
N ALA A 313 -2.46 6.57 11.15
CA ALA A 313 -2.67 6.08 9.79
C ALA A 313 -1.82 4.82 9.54
N ASN A 314 -2.38 3.69 9.10
CA ASN A 314 -3.81 3.36 9.12
C ASN A 314 -4.34 3.28 10.56
N ALA A 315 -5.66 3.32 10.76
CA ALA A 315 -6.25 3.07 12.07
C ALA A 315 -5.90 1.65 12.54
N PRO A 316 -5.79 1.40 13.87
CA PRO A 316 -5.72 0.04 14.41
C PRO A 316 -7.02 -0.73 14.13
N GLY A 317 -6.93 -2.05 13.95
CA GLY A 317 -8.07 -2.94 13.69
C GLY A 317 -8.41 -3.16 12.21
N THR A 318 -7.72 -2.52 11.28
CA THR A 318 -8.02 -2.67 9.84
C THR A 318 -7.79 -4.08 9.30
N GLY A 319 -6.99 -4.90 10.00
CA GLY A 319 -6.65 -6.26 9.57
C GLY A 319 -7.81 -7.26 9.55
N VAL A 320 -8.98 -6.92 10.12
CA VAL A 320 -10.19 -7.76 9.96
C VAL A 320 -10.72 -7.72 8.53
N ALA A 321 -10.51 -6.62 7.81
CA ALA A 321 -11.02 -6.42 6.46
C ALA A 321 -10.09 -7.01 5.37
N ASP A 322 -8.81 -7.26 5.68
CA ASP A 322 -7.87 -7.96 4.79
C ASP A 322 -7.75 -9.47 5.09
N ASP A 323 -8.57 -10.00 5.99
CA ASP A 323 -8.61 -11.44 6.24
C ASP A 323 -9.05 -12.21 4.99
N LYS A 324 -8.33 -13.29 4.67
CA LYS A 324 -8.54 -14.10 3.45
C LYS A 324 -9.96 -14.65 3.31
N ALA A 325 -10.61 -14.95 4.42
CA ALA A 325 -11.97 -15.47 4.39
C ALA A 325 -13.01 -14.33 4.33
N VAL A 326 -12.69 -13.14 4.86
CA VAL A 326 -13.51 -11.92 4.72
C VAL A 326 -13.45 -11.36 3.30
N TYR A 327 -12.31 -11.46 2.63
CA TYR A 327 -12.11 -11.05 1.24
C TYR A 327 -13.20 -11.58 0.28
N ALA A 328 -13.68 -12.82 0.50
CA ALA A 328 -14.73 -13.42 -0.33
C ALA A 328 -16.09 -12.70 -0.27
N TYR A 329 -16.31 -11.82 0.73
CA TYR A 329 -17.55 -11.08 0.94
C TYR A 329 -17.47 -9.62 0.48
N VAL A 330 -16.33 -9.16 -0.05
CA VAL A 330 -16.18 -7.76 -0.49
C VAL A 330 -17.19 -7.36 -1.59
N PRO A 331 -17.53 -8.21 -2.57
CA PRO A 331 -18.60 -7.89 -3.51
C PRO A 331 -19.96 -7.64 -2.82
N GLU A 332 -20.29 -8.42 -1.79
CA GLU A 332 -21.47 -8.25 -0.97
C GLU A 332 -21.40 -6.97 -0.12
N MET A 333 -20.22 -6.61 0.40
CA MET A 333 -20.01 -5.31 1.08
C MET A 333 -20.29 -4.14 0.14
N ILE A 334 -19.79 -4.18 -1.10
CA ILE A 334 -20.03 -3.12 -2.09
C ILE A 334 -21.53 -2.97 -2.36
N ARG A 335 -22.24 -4.09 -2.58
CA ARG A 335 -23.70 -4.05 -2.76
C ARG A 335 -24.42 -3.51 -1.52
N TYR A 336 -24.05 -4.00 -0.35
CA TYR A 336 -24.73 -3.68 0.90
C TYR A 336 -24.53 -2.21 1.32
N TYR A 337 -23.31 -1.69 1.24
CA TYR A 337 -22.98 -0.34 1.71
C TYR A 337 -23.15 0.75 0.65
N LEU A 338 -22.96 0.42 -0.64
CA LEU A 338 -22.94 1.40 -1.72
C LEU A 338 -24.10 1.28 -2.70
N ASP A 339 -24.93 0.23 -2.60
CA ASP A 339 -26.00 -0.10 -3.55
C ASP A 339 -25.50 -0.13 -5.00
N GLN A 340 -24.33 -0.74 -5.20
CA GLN A 340 -23.63 -0.81 -6.48
C GLN A 340 -23.17 -2.23 -6.80
N GLU A 341 -23.01 -2.51 -8.10
CA GLU A 341 -22.31 -3.71 -8.56
C GLU A 341 -20.79 -3.48 -8.55
N THR A 342 -20.05 -4.55 -8.31
CA THR A 342 -18.59 -4.53 -8.26
C THR A 342 -17.98 -4.21 -9.63
N VAL A 343 -17.15 -3.18 -9.69
CA VAL A 343 -16.47 -2.75 -10.93
C VAL A 343 -15.25 -3.63 -11.26
N VAL A 344 -14.40 -3.92 -10.27
CA VAL A 344 -13.25 -4.83 -10.42
C VAL A 344 -13.53 -6.10 -9.61
N PRO A 345 -13.77 -7.25 -10.28
CA PRO A 345 -14.17 -8.48 -9.60
C PRO A 345 -13.07 -9.04 -8.70
N ASN A 346 -13.48 -9.84 -7.71
CA ASN A 346 -12.58 -10.74 -6.99
C ASN A 346 -12.21 -11.93 -7.87
N VAL A 347 -11.01 -12.46 -7.70
CA VAL A 347 -10.69 -13.82 -8.18
C VAL A 347 -11.71 -14.81 -7.58
N PRO A 348 -12.30 -15.73 -8.38
CA PRO A 348 -13.23 -16.74 -7.88
C PRO A 348 -12.66 -17.50 -6.68
N THR A 349 -13.28 -17.32 -5.52
CA THR A 349 -12.77 -17.82 -4.24
C THR A 349 -13.83 -18.67 -3.55
N TYR A 350 -13.47 -19.91 -3.22
CA TYR A 350 -14.39 -20.88 -2.62
C TYR A 350 -14.31 -20.80 -1.10
N VAL A 351 -15.43 -20.47 -0.45
CA VAL A 351 -15.54 -20.48 1.00
C VAL A 351 -15.89 -21.90 1.47
N CYS A 352 -14.90 -22.64 1.97
CA CYS A 352 -15.01 -24.07 2.30
C CYS A 352 -16.01 -24.44 3.41
N ARG A 353 -16.62 -23.45 4.08
CA ARG A 353 -17.65 -23.68 5.13
C ARG A 353 -19.08 -23.76 4.59
N ARG A 354 -19.28 -23.47 3.30
CA ARG A 354 -20.59 -23.49 2.65
C ARG A 354 -21.01 -24.90 2.25
#